data_AF-A0A962WS17-F1
#
_entry.id   AF-A0A962WS17-F1
#
_cell.length_a   1.000
_cell.length_b   1.000
_cell.length_c   1.000
_cell.angle_alpha   90.00
_cell.angle_beta   90.00
_cell.angle_gamma   90.00
#
_symmetry.space_group_name_H-M   'P 1'
#
loop_
_entity.id
_entity.type
_entity.pdbx_description
1 polymer ?
#
loop_
_entity_poly.entity_id
_entity_poly.type
_entity_poly.pdbx_seq_one_letter_code
_entity_poly.pdbx_strand_id
1 'polypeptide(L)' 'MSGVDPYAYLQQVSVNMDRLQDRDQIETVLDEVEYLFEVIPPELQDLAEPIIQELRKRLAEYR' A
#
# COMPACT_ATOMS: atom_id res chain seq x y z
N MET A 1 20.02 -10.18 -3.14
CA MET A 1 18.93 -9.20 -2.99
C MET A 1 17.86 -9.89 -2.19
N SER A 2 17.69 -9.56 -0.91
CA SER A 2 16.55 -10.08 -0.14
C SER A 2 15.31 -9.44 -0.74
N GLY A 3 14.71 -10.12 -1.73
CA GLY A 3 13.49 -9.66 -2.36
C GLY A 3 12.43 -9.53 -1.28
N VAL A 4 11.91 -8.34 -1.07
CA VAL A 4 10.72 -8.13 -0.25
C VAL A 4 9.65 -9.01 -0.86
N ASP A 5 9.10 -9.93 -0.07
CA ASP A 5 7.98 -10.75 -0.49
C ASP A 5 6.77 -9.81 -0.66
N PRO A 6 6.27 -9.61 -1.89
CA PRO A 6 5.17 -8.70 -2.13
C PRO A 6 3.92 -9.05 -1.33
N TYR A 7 3.68 -10.35 -1.15
CA TYR A 7 2.54 -10.83 -0.37
C TYR A 7 2.67 -10.42 1.10
N ALA A 8 3.86 -10.65 1.68
CA ALA A 8 4.14 -10.28 3.07
C ALA A 8 4.02 -8.77 3.29
N TYR A 9 4.48 -7.96 2.33
CA TYR A 9 4.39 -6.51 2.41
C TYR A 9 2.94 -6.01 2.31
N LEU A 10 2.16 -6.47 1.32
CA LEU A 10 0.73 -6.11 1.20
C LEU A 10 -0.07 -6.53 2.43
N GLN A 11 0.22 -7.71 3.00
CA GLN A 11 -0.36 -8.15 4.26
C GLN A 11 0.02 -7.24 5.42
N GLN A 12 1.30 -6.85 5.51
CA GLN A 12 1.78 -5.93 6.54
C GLN A 12 1.10 -4.56 6.45
N VAL A 13 0.97 -4.00 5.25
CA VAL A 13 0.27 -2.73 5.03
C VAL A 13 -1.20 -2.85 5.44
N SER A 14 -1.87 -3.93 5.04
CA SER A 14 -3.28 -4.17 5.40
C SER A 14 -3.49 -4.22 6.92
N VAL A 15 -2.61 -4.92 7.65
CA VAL A 15 -2.69 -5.03 9.11
C VAL A 15 -2.38 -3.71 9.83
N ASN A 16 -1.52 -2.87 9.26
CA ASN A 16 -1.09 -1.62 9.87
C ASN A 16 -1.82 -0.39 9.31
N MET A 17 -2.80 -0.57 8.41
CA MET A 17 -3.54 0.52 7.77
C MET A 17 -4.07 1.51 8.81
N ASP A 18 -4.81 1.04 9.80
CA ASP A 18 -5.41 1.88 10.86
C ASP A 18 -4.37 2.61 11.75
N ARG A 19 -3.09 2.23 11.66
CA ARG A 19 -1.99 2.84 12.42
C ARG A 19 -1.28 3.98 11.69
N LEU A 20 -1.60 4.24 10.42
CA LEU A 20 -1.08 5.41 9.72
C LEU A 20 -1.78 6.65 10.28
N GLN A 21 -1.04 7.56 10.93
CA GLN A 21 -1.61 8.66 11.71
C GLN A 21 -1.48 10.02 11.02
N ASP A 22 -0.53 10.16 10.10
CA ASP A 22 -0.25 11.41 9.42
C ASP A 22 -0.21 11.26 7.90
N ARG A 23 -0.33 12.40 7.24
CA ARG A 23 -0.38 12.51 5.78
C ARG A 23 0.88 11.94 5.13
N ASP A 24 2.05 12.26 5.68
CA ASP A 24 3.34 11.85 5.10
C ASP A 24 3.53 10.33 5.17
N GLN A 25 3.07 9.69 6.25
CA GLN A 25 3.02 8.23 6.37
C GLN A 25 2.11 7.60 5.31
N ILE A 26 0.92 8.16 5.10
CA ILE A 26 -0.02 7.64 4.10
C ILE A 26 0.54 7.80 2.69
N GLU A 27 1.15 8.96 2.37
CA GLU A 27 1.81 9.19 1.07
C GLU A 27 2.96 8.22 0.84
N THR A 28 3.83 8.02 1.84
CA THR A 28 4.96 7.09 1.73
C THR A 28 4.49 5.66 1.46
N VAL A 29 3.49 5.17 2.20
CA VAL A 29 2.97 3.81 2.01
C VAL A 29 2.23 3.68 0.68
N LEU A 30 1.52 4.73 0.25
CA LEU A 30 0.87 4.75 -1.07
C LEU A 30 1.90 4.61 -2.19
N ASP A 31 2.97 5.39 -2.16
CA ASP A 31 4.05 5.33 -3.16
C ASP A 31 4.71 3.94 -3.20
N GLU A 32 4.96 3.34 -2.03
CA GLU A 32 5.54 1.99 -1.92
C GLU A 32 4.61 0.92 -2.50
N VAL A 33 3.31 0.98 -2.23
CA VAL A 33 2.33 0.02 -2.76
C VAL A 33 2.11 0.24 -4.26
N GLU A 34 2.10 1.49 -4.75
CA GLU A 34 2.01 1.79 -6.19
C GLU A 34 3.25 1.30 -6.95
N TYR A 35 4.45 1.51 -6.41
CA TYR A 35 5.68 0.92 -6.97
C TYR A 35 5.60 -0.61 -7.00
N LEU A 36 5.10 -1.21 -5.92
CA LEU A 36 4.93 -2.66 -5.85
C LEU A 36 3.94 -3.15 -6.91
N PHE A 37 2.82 -2.46 -7.10
CA PHE A 37 1.80 -2.78 -8.10
C PHE A 37 2.36 -2.87 -9.52
N GLU A 38 3.30 -1.99 -9.88
CA GLU A 38 3.94 -1.99 -11.20
C GLU A 38 4.84 -3.21 -11.45
N VAL A 39 5.37 -3.84 -10.39
CA VAL A 39 6.39 -4.91 -10.50
C VAL A 39 5.91 -6.29 -10.07
N ILE A 40 4.76 -6.40 -9.39
CA ILE A 40 4.20 -7.69 -8.96
C ILE A 40 3.52 -8.45 -10.10
N PRO A 41 3.43 -9.79 -10.01
CA PRO A 41 2.62 -10.59 -10.91
C PRO A 41 1.16 -10.11 -10.94
N PRO A 42 0.47 -10.18 -12.10
CA PRO A 42 -0.92 -9.77 -12.24
C PRO A 42 -1.86 -10.41 -11.22
N GLU A 43 -1.61 -11.66 -10.83
CA GLU A 43 -2.44 -12.38 -9.84
C GLU A 43 -2.43 -11.72 -8.44
N LEU A 44 -1.42 -10.90 -8.14
CA LEU A 44 -1.29 -10.17 -6.87
C LEU A 44 -1.81 -8.72 -6.97
N GLN A 45 -2.05 -8.20 -8.18
CA GLN A 45 -2.55 -6.84 -8.38
C GLN A 45 -3.94 -6.65 -7.74
N ASP A 46 -4.80 -7.67 -7.82
CA ASP A 46 -6.12 -7.69 -7.18
C ASP A 46 -6.05 -7.51 -5.64
N LEU A 47 -4.92 -7.87 -5.02
CA LEU A 47 -4.67 -7.67 -3.58
C LEU A 47 -4.18 -6.26 -3.25
N ALA A 48 -3.41 -5.66 -4.16
CA ALA A 48 -2.83 -4.33 -3.98
C ALA A 48 -3.81 -3.20 -4.31
N GLU A 49 -4.68 -3.38 -5.32
CA GLU A 49 -5.65 -2.37 -5.73
C GLU A 49 -6.56 -1.86 -4.58
N PRO A 50 -7.19 -2.70 -3.74
CA PRO A 50 -8.01 -2.19 -2.63
C PRO A 50 -7.20 -1.41 -1.60
N ILE A 51 -5.92 -1.76 -1.39
CA ILE A 51 -5.01 -1.05 -0.48
C ILE A 51 -4.72 0.35 -1.03
N ILE A 52 -4.41 0.47 -2.32
CA ILE A 52 -4.18 1.75 -3.00
C ILE A 52 -5.42 2.65 -2.90
N GLN A 53 -6.61 2.10 -3.16
CA GLN A 53 -7.85 2.87 -3.09
C GLN A 53 -8.13 3.41 -1.68
N GLU A 54 -7.91 2.59 -0.64
CA GLU A 54 -8.10 3.04 0.74
C GLU A 54 -7.09 4.12 1.14
N LEU A 55 -5.81 3.96 0.78
CA LEU A 55 -4.78 4.97 1.04
C LEU A 55 -5.11 6.31 0.37
N ARG A 56 -5.53 6.28 -0.91
CA ARG A 56 -5.97 7.48 -1.64
C ARG A 56 -7.19 8.15 -1.01
N LYS A 57 -8.17 7.35 -0.58
CA LYS A 57 -9.36 7.86 0.11
C LYS A 57 -8.97 8.56 1.41
N ARG A 58 -8.15 7.92 2.24
CA ARG A 58 -7.67 8.51 3.51
C ARG A 58 -6.88 9.78 3.26
N LEU A 59 -5.98 9.80 2.28
CA LEU A 59 -5.23 11.00 1.90
C LEU A 59 -6.15 12.16 1.49
N ALA A 60 -7.27 11.87 0.81
CA ALA A 60 -8.26 12.87 0.45
C ALA A 60 -9.06 13.44 1.65
N GLU A 61 -9.12 12.71 2.77
CA GLU A 61 -9.76 13.17 4.02
C GLU A 61 -8.89 14.18 4.80
N TYR A 62 -7.58 14.28 4.52
CA TYR A 62 -6.67 15.28 5.11
C TYR A 62 -6.79 16.69 4.51
N ARG A 63 -7.87 16.98 3.77
CA ARG A 63 -8.11 18.28 3.10
C ARG A 63 -8.34 19.44 4.05
#